data_AF-A0A2E8RA30-F1
#
_entry.id   AF-A0A2E8RA30-F1
#
_cell.length_a   1.000
_cell.length_b   1.000
_cell.length_c   1.000
_cell.angle_alpha   90.00
_cell.angle_beta   90.00
_cell.angle_gamma   90.00
#
_symmetry.space_group_name_H-M   'P 1'
#
loop_
_entity.id
_entity.type
_entity.pdbx_description
1 polymer ?
#
loop_
_entity_poly.entity_id
_entity_poly.type
_entity_poly.pdbx_seq_one_letter_code
_entity_poly.pdbx_strand_id
1 'polypeptide(L)'
;MVAGAGIVDTATNVDNAEKFLKFMTSNVAQQYFAGQIYEYPVVPAENGVKTHYLIPDLTTLNTPDLSMSDLADLEGTAAIFKELGMLD
;
A
#
# COMPACT_ATOMS: atom_id res chain seq x y z
N MET A 1 1.84 5.36 2.90
CA MET A 1 2.53 4.10 2.51
C MET A 1 1.64 3.35 1.53
N VAL A 2 2.22 2.60 0.58
CA VAL A 2 1.47 1.77 -0.37
C VAL A 2 1.51 0.32 0.10
N ALA A 3 0.38 -0.40 0.00
CA ALA A 3 0.37 -1.85 0.15
C ALA A 3 1.07 -2.50 -1.06
N GLY A 4 2.29 -3.01 -0.84
CA GLY A 4 3.10 -3.65 -1.88
C GLY A 4 2.84 -5.15 -2.00
N ALA A 5 3.15 -5.71 -3.18
CA ALA A 5 3.12 -7.16 -3.42
C ALA A 5 4.29 -7.55 -4.33
N GLY A 6 4.80 -8.78 -4.19
CA GLY A 6 5.92 -9.31 -4.96
C GLY A 6 5.81 -10.81 -5.17
N ILE A 7 6.49 -11.30 -6.21
CA ILE A 7 6.60 -12.73 -6.51
C ILE A 7 7.87 -13.25 -5.84
N VAL A 8 7.75 -14.31 -5.04
CA VAL A 8 8.91 -14.96 -4.42
C VAL A 8 9.76 -15.67 -5.48
N ASP A 9 11.08 -15.68 -5.29
CA ASP A 9 12.05 -16.34 -6.19
C ASP A 9 11.85 -17.87 -6.31
N THR A 10 11.23 -18.47 -5.29
CA THR A 10 10.89 -19.90 -5.21
C THR A 10 9.53 -20.24 -5.81
N ALA A 11 8.84 -19.29 -6.46
CA ALA A 11 7.50 -19.53 -7.00
C ALA A 11 7.52 -20.58 -8.12
N THR A 12 6.69 -21.62 -7.96
CA THR A 12 6.54 -22.69 -8.96
C THR A 12 5.55 -22.33 -10.09
N ASN A 13 4.80 -21.23 -9.95
CA ASN A 13 3.80 -20.77 -10.91
C ASN A 13 3.92 -19.25 -11.16
N VAL A 14 5.08 -18.84 -11.67
CA VAL A 14 5.42 -17.43 -11.93
C VAL A 14 4.41 -16.77 -12.88
N ASP A 15 4.03 -17.46 -13.96
CA ASP A 15 3.11 -16.93 -14.97
C ASP A 15 1.76 -16.50 -14.38
N ASN A 16 1.18 -17.29 -13.47
CA ASN A 16 -0.07 -16.92 -12.83
C ASN A 16 0.14 -15.88 -11.72
N ALA A 17 1.28 -15.89 -11.03
CA ALA A 17 1.60 -14.86 -10.05
C ALA A 17 1.72 -13.47 -10.73
N GLU A 18 2.31 -13.38 -11.91
CA GLU A 18 2.32 -12.14 -12.70
C GLU A 18 0.93 -11.70 -13.11
N LYS A 19 0.10 -12.62 -13.61
CA LYS A 19 -1.30 -12.32 -13.97
C LYS A 19 -2.09 -11.81 -12.77
N PHE A 20 -1.83 -12.39 -11.59
CA PHE A 20 -2.44 -11.94 -10.35
C PHE A 20 -2.01 -10.52 -10.00
N LEU A 21 -0.72 -10.19 -10.02
CA LEU A 21 -0.27 -8.82 -9.76
C LEU A 21 -0.83 -7.82 -10.79
N LYS A 22 -0.86 -8.18 -12.07
CA LYS A 22 -1.50 -7.38 -13.13
C LYS A 22 -2.99 -7.15 -12.86
N PHE A 23 -3.70 -8.16 -12.35
CA PHE A 23 -5.09 -8.03 -11.95
C PHE A 23 -5.24 -7.09 -10.74
N MET A 24 -4.39 -7.22 -9.72
CA MET A 24 -4.44 -6.39 -8.51
C MET A 24 -4.26 -4.90 -8.81
N THR A 25 -3.50 -4.55 -9.85
CA THR A 25 -3.31 -3.17 -10.33
C THR A 25 -4.29 -2.76 -11.42
N SER A 26 -5.28 -3.59 -11.76
CA SER A 26 -6.31 -3.26 -12.75
C SER A 26 -7.37 -2.32 -12.18
N ASN A 27 -8.09 -1.59 -13.04
CA ASN A 27 -9.17 -0.70 -12.61
C ASN A 27 -10.24 -1.42 -11.79
N VAL A 28 -10.57 -2.67 -12.12
CA VAL A 28 -11.60 -3.44 -11.41
C VAL A 28 -11.17 -3.74 -9.97
N ALA A 29 -9.96 -4.25 -9.79
CA ALA A 29 -9.43 -4.55 -8.46
C ALA A 29 -9.20 -3.27 -7.64
N GLN A 30 -8.63 -2.23 -8.26
CA GLN A 30 -8.38 -0.95 -7.60
C GLN A 30 -9.68 -0.24 -7.21
N GLN A 31 -10.74 -0.34 -8.02
CA GLN A 31 -12.05 0.22 -7.66
C GLN A 31 -12.70 -0.55 -6.51
N TYR A 32 -12.51 -1.87 -6.43
CA TYR A 32 -12.92 -2.64 -5.26
C TYR A 32 -12.18 -2.16 -4.00
N PHE A 33 -10.86 -1.98 -4.08
CA PHE A 33 -10.09 -1.54 -2.91
C PHE A 33 -10.47 -0.14 -2.44
N ALA A 34 -10.57 0.80 -3.38
CA ALA A 34 -11.03 2.15 -3.07
C ALA A 34 -12.45 2.17 -2.50
N GLY A 35 -13.35 1.34 -3.02
CA GLY A 35 -14.77 1.38 -2.69
C GLY A 35 -15.18 0.55 -1.47
N GLN A 36 -14.48 -0.52 -1.13
CA GLN A 36 -14.90 -1.49 -0.11
C GLN A 36 -13.97 -1.55 1.10
N ILE A 37 -12.68 -1.27 0.91
CA ILE A 37 -11.71 -1.23 2.02
C ILE A 37 -11.17 0.18 2.29
N TYR A 38 -11.64 1.18 1.54
CA TYR A 38 -11.36 2.60 1.77
C TYR A 38 -9.87 2.98 1.66
N GLU A 39 -9.10 2.24 0.86
CA GLU A 39 -7.71 2.60 0.55
C GLU A 39 -7.63 3.62 -0.59
N TYR A 40 -6.53 4.39 -0.63
CA TYR A 40 -6.21 5.23 -1.78
C TYR A 40 -5.75 4.33 -2.94
N PRO A 41 -6.41 4.38 -4.11
CA PRO A 41 -5.99 3.59 -5.26
C PRO A 41 -4.65 4.10 -5.78
N VAL A 42 -3.81 3.18 -6.25
CA VAL A 42 -2.54 3.54 -6.92
C VAL A 42 -2.74 3.86 -8.40
N VAL A 43 -3.90 3.50 -8.96
CA VAL A 43 -4.33 3.94 -10.28
C VAL A 43 -4.99 5.31 -10.17
N PRO A 44 -4.49 6.33 -10.88
CA PRO A 44 -5.04 7.68 -10.81
C PRO A 44 -6.51 7.78 -11.27
N ALA A 45 -7.20 8.81 -10.80
CA ALA A 45 -8.61 9.03 -11.11
C ALA A 45 -8.86 9.30 -12.61
N GLU A 46 -7.93 9.96 -13.29
CA GLU A 46 -7.93 10.15 -14.74
C GLU A 46 -7.88 8.82 -15.52
N ASN A 47 -7.35 7.77 -14.90
CA ASN A 47 -7.29 6.43 -15.46
C ASN A 47 -8.49 5.56 -15.05
N GLY A 48 -9.49 6.14 -14.38
CA GLY A 48 -10.81 5.55 -14.19
C GLY A 48 -11.08 4.90 -12.83
N VAL A 49 -10.24 5.11 -11.82
CA VAL A 49 -10.49 4.62 -10.45
C VAL A 49 -10.80 5.77 -9.51
N LYS A 50 -11.98 5.76 -8.90
CA LYS A 50 -12.41 6.82 -7.97
C LYS A 50 -12.19 6.38 -6.53
N THR A 51 -11.64 7.27 -5.72
CA THR A 51 -11.63 7.16 -4.25
C THR A 51 -13.05 7.20 -3.68
N HIS A 52 -13.24 6.59 -2.51
CA HIS A 52 -14.53 6.66 -1.82
C HIS A 52 -14.80 8.09 -1.33
N TYR A 53 -16.05 8.54 -1.38
CA TYR A 53 -16.44 9.89 -0.95
C TYR A 53 -16.25 10.18 0.55
N LEU A 54 -15.91 9.15 1.34
CA LEU A 54 -15.69 9.25 2.79
C LEU A 54 -14.23 9.51 3.16
N ILE A 55 -13.30 9.32 2.21
CA ILE A 55 -11.89 9.62 2.42
C ILE A 55 -11.55 10.95 1.73
N PRO A 56 -10.81 11.84 2.39
CA PRO A 56 -10.40 13.11 1.79
C PRO A 56 -9.49 12.88 0.59
N ASP A 57 -9.41 13.85 -0.31
CA ASP A 57 -8.45 13.79 -1.42
C ASP A 57 -7.01 13.72 -0.87
N LEU A 58 -6.22 12.78 -1.38
CA LEU A 58 -4.84 12.56 -0.95
C LEU A 58 -3.99 13.84 -1.06
N THR A 59 -4.24 14.66 -2.09
CA THR A 59 -3.51 15.92 -2.33
C THR A 59 -3.81 17.02 -1.30
N THR A 60 -4.88 16.85 -0.52
CA THR A 60 -5.26 17.79 0.55
C THR A 60 -4.67 17.41 1.90
N LEU A 61 -4.05 16.23 2.02
CA LEU A 61 -3.47 15.76 3.27
C LEU A 61 -2.10 16.39 3.50
N ASN A 62 -1.84 16.79 4.75
CA ASN A 62 -0.52 17.19 5.19
C ASN A 62 0.36 15.93 5.33
N THR A 63 1.18 15.67 4.32
CA THR A 63 2.08 14.51 4.28
C THR A 63 3.52 14.95 4.57
N PRO A 64 4.25 14.22 5.43
CA PRO A 64 5.65 14.52 5.68
C PRO A 64 6.49 14.18 4.44
N ASP A 65 7.56 14.93 4.22
CA ASP A 65 8.56 14.64 3.19
C ASP A 65 9.45 13.48 3.65
N LEU A 66 8.93 12.26 3.51
CA LEU A 66 9.58 11.00 3.91
C LEU A 66 9.53 9.99 2.78
N SER A 67 10.66 9.37 2.50
CA SER A 67 10.77 8.21 1.62
C SER A 67 10.55 6.91 2.39
N MET A 68 10.31 5.81 1.66
CA MET A 68 10.24 4.47 2.28
C MET A 68 11.58 4.04 2.90
N SER A 69 12.69 4.47 2.30
CA SER A 69 14.03 4.19 2.83
C SER A 69 14.26 4.86 4.19
N ASP A 70 13.63 6.01 4.44
CA ASP A 70 13.73 6.69 5.73
C ASP A 70 12.99 5.91 6.84
N LEU A 71 12.08 5.01 6.47
CA LEU A 71 11.30 4.16 7.37
C LEU A 71 11.85 2.74 7.52
N ALA A 72 13.07 2.48 7.03
CA ALA A 72 13.64 1.13 6.99
C ALA A 72 14.12 0.60 8.36
N ASP A 73 14.39 1.49 9.33
CA ASP A 73 14.93 1.10 10.64
C ASP A 73 13.85 0.59 11.61
N LEU A 74 13.43 -0.65 11.37
CA LEU A 74 12.48 -1.34 12.24
C LEU A 74 13.11 -1.74 13.59
N GLU A 75 14.42 -1.98 13.64
CA GLU A 75 15.11 -2.36 14.89
C GLU A 75 15.18 -1.18 15.86
N GLY A 76 15.54 0.01 15.38
CA GLY A 76 15.50 1.24 16.16
C GLY A 76 14.10 1.58 16.64
N THR A 77 13.10 1.44 15.75
CA THR A 77 11.68 1.62 16.12
C THR A 77 11.25 0.65 17.22
N ALA A 78 11.59 -0.63 17.10
CA ALA A 78 11.27 -1.65 18.10
C ALA A 78 12.00 -1.42 19.43
N ALA A 79 13.25 -0.96 19.41
CA ALA A 79 14.01 -0.63 20.61
C ALA A 79 13.34 0.50 21.40
N ILE A 80 12.93 1.58 20.73
CA ILE A 80 12.18 2.68 21.36
C ILE A 80 10.88 2.15 21.99
N PHE A 81 10.15 1.28 21.28
CA PHE A 81 8.88 0.74 21.80
C PHE A 81 9.09 -0.17 23.02
N LYS A 82 10.17 -0.96 23.05
CA LYS A 82 10.54 -1.77 24.22
C LYS A 82 10.95 -0.89 25.41
N GLU A 83 11.73 0.16 25.18
CA GLU A 83 12.11 1.12 26.24
C GLU A 83 10.88 1.79 26.87
N LEU A 84 9.89 2.13 26.05
CA LEU A 84 8.63 2.72 26.49
C LEU A 84 7.62 1.71 27.07
N GLY A 85 7.93 0.40 27.08
CA GLY A 85 7.02 -0.64 27.54
C GLY A 85 5.79 -0.84 26.65
N MET A 86 5.87 -0.44 25.37
CA MET A 86 4.82 -0.61 24.36
C MET A 86 4.98 -1.92 23.56
N LEU A 87 6.13 -2.59 23.69
CA LEU A 87 6.46 -3.84 23.02
C LEU A 87 7.27 -4.73 23.97
N ASP A 88 6.94 -6.03 24.05
CA ASP A 88 7.67 -7.02 24.86
C ASP A 88 8.98 -7.48 24.18
#